data_AF-A0A1G3XS35-F1
#
_entry.id   AF-A0A1G3XS35-F1
#
_cell.length_a   1.000
_cell.length_b   1.000
_cell.length_c   1.000
_cell.angle_alpha   90.00
_cell.angle_beta   90.00
_cell.angle_gamma   90.00
#
_symmetry.space_group_name_H-M   'P 1'
#
loop_
_entity.id
_entity.type
_entity.pdbx_description
1 polymer ?
#
loop_
_entity_poly.entity_id
_entity_poly.type
_entity_poly.pdbx_seq_one_letter_code
_entity_poly.pdbx_strand_id
1 'polypeptide(L)'
;MKYQVGKTGRVVVARFEDGEDALEDITGIAKRENIRSAVFYVIGGIRQGRVVVGPEKEELPPKPVWKEIEESHEVLGTGTIFWQDDEPKIHFHCAFGKKDMVKVGCLRGTSKTFLVLEAVIIEIEGIDARREFDQASGLMLLRM
;
A
#
# COMPACT_ATOMS: atom_id res chain seq x y z
N MET A 1 1.26 0.21 -23.64
CA MET A 1 0.37 0.89 -22.68
C MET A 1 -0.93 0.13 -22.62
N LYS A 2 -1.40 -0.24 -21.42
CA LYS A 2 -2.69 -0.89 -21.18
C LYS A 2 -3.47 -0.01 -20.22
N TYR A 3 -4.77 0.18 -20.48
CA TYR A 3 -5.62 1.01 -19.66
C TYR A 3 -7.07 0.57 -19.78
N GLN A 4 -7.86 0.86 -18.76
CA GLN A 4 -9.31 0.67 -18.74
C GLN A 4 -9.95 1.91 -18.12
N VAL A 5 -11.21 2.17 -18.45
CA VAL A 5 -11.96 3.32 -17.91
C VAL A 5 -12.98 2.80 -16.92
N GLY A 6 -12.81 3.17 -15.66
CA GLY A 6 -13.76 2.91 -14.59
C GLY A 6 -14.50 4.16 -14.14
N LYS A 7 -15.26 4.02 -13.05
CA LYS A 7 -15.93 5.11 -12.34
C LYS A 7 -15.65 4.98 -10.84
N THR A 8 -15.81 6.08 -10.11
CA THR A 8 -15.72 6.09 -8.65
C THR A 8 -16.89 5.31 -8.05
N GLY A 9 -16.57 4.35 -7.17
CA GLY A 9 -17.51 3.61 -6.35
C GLY A 9 -17.68 4.24 -4.96
N ARG A 10 -17.78 3.40 -3.93
CA ARG A 10 -17.90 3.83 -2.53
C ARG A 10 -16.62 4.51 -2.03
N VAL A 11 -16.79 5.42 -1.07
CA VAL A 11 -15.69 6.02 -0.31
C VAL A 11 -15.75 5.51 1.12
N VAL A 12 -14.64 4.98 1.62
CA VAL A 12 -14.50 4.50 2.99
C VAL A 12 -13.50 5.40 3.71
N VAL A 13 -13.88 5.85 4.91
CA VAL A 13 -13.00 6.58 5.82
C VAL A 13 -12.71 5.68 7.00
N ALA A 14 -11.43 5.48 7.30
CA ALA A 14 -10.96 4.64 8.39
C ALA A 14 -9.97 5.42 9.27
N ARG A 15 -10.00 5.12 10.56
CA ARG A 15 -9.04 5.59 11.55
C ARG A 15 -8.39 4.37 12.19
N PHE A 16 -7.07 4.33 12.19
CA PHE A 16 -6.29 3.31 12.86
C PHE A 16 -5.75 3.86 14.18
N GLU A 17 -5.86 3.06 15.23
CA GLU A 17 -5.42 3.37 16.58
C GLU A 17 -3.94 3.05 16.80
N ASP A 18 -3.42 3.52 17.93
CA ASP A 18 -2.04 3.28 18.31
C ASP A 18 -1.73 1.78 18.41
N GLY A 19 -0.88 1.29 17.50
CA GLY A 19 -0.31 -0.07 17.55
C GLY A 19 -0.94 -1.06 16.58
N GLU A 20 -2.03 -0.65 15.93
CA GLU A 20 -2.64 -1.36 14.83
C GLU A 20 -1.71 -1.44 13.61
N ASP A 21 -1.89 -2.46 12.77
CA ASP A 21 -1.10 -2.69 11.55
C ASP A 21 -1.85 -2.19 10.32
N ALA A 22 -1.36 -1.10 9.74
CA ALA A 22 -2.05 -0.42 8.65
C ALA A 22 -2.25 -1.30 7.42
N LEU A 23 -1.30 -2.18 7.08
CA LEU A 23 -1.43 -3.07 5.93
C LEU A 23 -2.48 -4.15 6.18
N GLU A 24 -2.50 -4.73 7.38
CA GLU A 24 -3.52 -5.72 7.77
C GLU A 24 -4.92 -5.10 7.81
N ASP A 25 -5.06 -3.90 8.39
CA ASP A 25 -6.37 -3.27 8.54
C ASP A 25 -6.95 -2.78 7.22
N ILE A 26 -6.14 -2.19 6.33
CA ILE A 26 -6.59 -1.82 4.98
C ILE A 26 -6.99 -3.08 4.19
N THR A 27 -6.21 -4.17 4.30
CA THR A 27 -6.56 -5.47 3.70
C THR A 27 -7.88 -6.01 4.26
N GLY A 28 -8.06 -5.90 5.58
CA GLY A 28 -9.27 -6.33 6.29
C GLY A 28 -10.51 -5.54 5.86
N ILE A 29 -10.40 -4.22 5.72
CA ILE A 29 -11.47 -3.37 5.19
C ILE A 29 -11.82 -3.80 3.77
N ALA A 30 -10.82 -3.96 2.89
CA ALA A 30 -11.06 -4.38 1.51
C ALA A 30 -11.78 -5.72 1.41
N LYS A 31 -11.42 -6.68 2.28
CA LYS A 31 -12.06 -7.99 2.33
C LYS A 31 -13.48 -7.92 2.86
N ARG A 32 -13.71 -7.23 3.99
CA ARG A 32 -15.03 -7.10 4.63
C ARG A 32 -16.04 -6.39 3.73
N GLU A 33 -15.60 -5.33 3.07
CA GLU A 33 -16.46 -4.51 2.19
C GLU A 33 -16.47 -5.01 0.75
N ASN A 34 -15.76 -6.10 0.44
CA ASN A 34 -15.58 -6.67 -0.90
C ASN A 34 -15.11 -5.64 -1.95
N ILE A 35 -14.17 -4.77 -1.57
CA ILE A 35 -13.59 -3.76 -2.45
C ILE A 35 -12.55 -4.43 -3.36
N ARG A 36 -12.91 -4.63 -4.63
CA ARG A 36 -12.08 -5.38 -5.61
C ARG A 36 -10.97 -4.55 -6.24
N SER A 37 -11.18 -3.25 -6.38
CA SER A 37 -10.23 -2.31 -6.96
C SER A 37 -10.39 -0.97 -6.25
N ALA A 38 -9.29 -0.36 -5.80
CA ALA A 38 -9.33 0.95 -5.16
C ALA A 38 -7.99 1.68 -5.24
N VAL A 39 -8.06 3.00 -5.08
CA VAL A 39 -6.95 3.83 -4.64
C VAL A 39 -7.21 4.26 -3.20
N PHE A 40 -6.17 4.43 -2.40
CA PHE A 40 -6.31 4.97 -1.07
C PHE A 40 -5.19 5.96 -0.73
N TYR A 41 -5.49 6.83 0.22
CA TYR A 41 -4.60 7.85 0.76
C TYR A 41 -4.53 7.69 2.27
N VAL A 42 -3.35 7.89 2.83
CA VAL A 42 -3.12 7.78 4.27
C VAL A 42 -2.30 8.96 4.77
N ILE A 43 -2.70 9.53 5.90
CA ILE A 43 -1.92 10.49 6.68
C ILE A 43 -1.87 10.07 8.16
N GLY A 44 -0.93 10.64 8.93
CA GLY A 44 -0.80 10.46 10.37
C GLY A 44 0.59 9.96 10.78
N GLY A 45 0.68 9.13 11.82
CA GLY A 45 1.95 8.66 12.37
C GLY A 45 2.18 7.15 12.25
N ILE A 46 3.41 6.74 11.95
CA ILE A 46 3.86 5.34 12.09
C ILE A 46 5.02 5.28 13.07
N ARG A 47 5.08 4.26 13.94
CA ARG A 47 6.22 4.04 14.87
C ARG A 47 7.21 2.99 14.37
N GLN A 48 6.72 2.03 13.59
CA GLN A 48 7.51 0.89 13.15
C GLN A 48 7.09 0.48 11.74
N GLY A 49 8.04 0.31 10.83
CA GLY A 49 7.74 -0.04 9.45
C GLY A 49 8.95 -0.59 8.69
N ARG A 50 8.71 -1.46 7.70
CA ARG A 50 9.75 -1.89 6.75
C ARG A 50 9.44 -1.40 5.36
N VAL A 51 10.42 -0.76 4.72
CA VAL A 51 10.21 -0.13 3.41
C VAL A 51 11.23 -0.63 2.41
N VAL A 52 10.76 -0.92 1.20
CA VAL A 52 11.61 -1.17 0.04
C VAL A 52 11.87 0.15 -0.67
N VAL A 53 13.14 0.52 -0.81
CA VAL A 53 13.57 1.81 -1.39
C VAL A 53 14.07 1.69 -2.84
N GLY A 54 13.72 0.59 -3.50
CA GLY A 54 14.17 0.25 -4.85
C GLY A 54 15.03 -1.01 -4.88
N PRO A 55 15.46 -1.46 -6.07
CA PRO A 55 16.34 -2.61 -6.22
C PRO A 55 17.82 -2.25 -6.02
N GLU A 56 18.66 -3.25 -5.75
CA GLU A 56 20.12 -3.08 -5.66
C GLU A 56 20.74 -2.74 -7.03
N LYS A 57 20.15 -3.25 -8.11
CA LYS A 57 20.56 -3.04 -9.51
C LYS A 57 19.34 -3.01 -10.44
N GLU A 58 19.56 -2.53 -11.67
CA GLU A 58 18.56 -2.53 -12.76
C GLU A 58 18.48 -3.88 -13.47
N GLU A 59 18.26 -4.96 -12.71
CA GLU A 59 18.22 -6.34 -13.20
C GLU A 59 16.93 -7.04 -12.78
N LEU A 60 16.52 -8.05 -13.57
CA LEU A 60 15.37 -8.91 -13.25
C LEU A 60 15.85 -10.32 -12.87
N PRO A 61 15.27 -10.95 -11.82
CA PRO A 61 14.31 -10.37 -10.88
C PRO A 61 14.98 -9.32 -9.96
N PRO A 62 14.26 -8.25 -9.56
CA PRO A 62 14.84 -7.19 -8.75
C PRO A 62 15.12 -7.68 -7.33
N LYS A 63 16.35 -7.45 -6.85
CA LYS A 63 16.71 -7.68 -5.45
C LYS A 63 16.40 -6.43 -4.62
N PRO A 64 15.42 -6.46 -3.69
CA PRO A 64 14.98 -5.26 -2.97
C PRO A 64 16.00 -4.78 -1.94
N VAL A 65 16.18 -3.47 -1.85
CA VAL A 65 16.91 -2.81 -0.75
C VAL A 65 15.91 -2.39 0.32
N TRP A 66 16.15 -2.84 1.55
CA TRP A 66 15.28 -2.59 2.69
C TRP A 66 15.81 -1.45 3.57
N LYS A 67 14.88 -0.68 4.13
CA LYS A 67 15.13 0.27 5.23
C LYS A 67 14.06 0.10 6.30
N GLU A 68 14.45 0.40 7.52
CA GLU A 68 13.60 0.30 8.70
C GLU A 68 13.15 1.69 9.18
N ILE A 69 11.93 1.75 9.67
CA ILE A 69 11.37 2.82 10.49
C ILE A 69 11.28 2.25 11.90
N GLU A 70 12.06 2.80 12.83
CA GLU A 70 12.19 2.28 14.20
C GLU A 70 11.71 3.28 15.27
N GLU A 71 11.28 4.46 14.83
CA GLU A 71 10.74 5.53 15.67
C GLU A 71 9.59 6.25 14.96
N SER A 72 8.87 7.13 15.67
CA SER A 72 7.72 7.82 15.10
C SER A 72 8.09 8.74 13.93
N HIS A 73 7.40 8.59 12.81
CA HIS A 73 7.47 9.47 11.64
C HIS A 73 6.07 9.91 11.23
N GLU A 74 5.96 11.14 10.75
CA GLU A 74 4.78 11.60 10.01
C GLU A 74 4.71 10.86 8.67
N VAL A 75 3.52 10.49 8.24
CA VAL A 75 3.27 9.69 7.05
C VAL A 75 2.45 10.51 6.05
N LEU A 76 2.92 10.52 4.80
CA LEU A 76 2.12 10.81 3.63
C LEU A 76 2.17 9.60 2.71
N GLY A 77 1.04 8.92 2.54
CA GLY A 77 0.98 7.65 1.82
C GLY A 77 -0.12 7.59 0.77
N THR A 78 0.13 6.82 -0.29
CA THR A 78 -0.89 6.42 -1.25
C THR A 78 -0.63 5.00 -1.73
N GLY A 79 -1.69 4.29 -2.03
CA GLY A 79 -1.59 2.94 -2.56
C GLY A 79 -2.81 2.52 -3.35
N THR A 80 -2.71 1.30 -3.87
CA THR A 80 -3.80 0.67 -4.62
C THR A 80 -4.18 -0.66 -3.99
N ILE A 81 -5.44 -1.02 -4.10
CA ILE A 81 -5.98 -2.33 -3.78
C ILE A 81 -6.36 -2.98 -5.10
N PHE A 82 -5.78 -4.15 -5.37
CA PHE A 82 -6.19 -5.04 -6.46
C PHE A 82 -6.11 -6.47 -5.96
N TRP A 83 -7.08 -7.31 -6.32
CA TRP A 83 -7.11 -8.67 -5.81
C TRP A 83 -6.14 -9.58 -6.55
N GLN A 84 -5.58 -10.54 -5.82
CA GLN A 84 -4.94 -11.73 -6.35
C GLN A 84 -5.87 -12.89 -5.98
N ASP A 85 -6.45 -13.54 -6.98
CA ASP A 85 -7.43 -14.60 -6.77
C ASP A 85 -8.54 -14.10 -5.81
N ASP A 86 -8.67 -14.72 -4.65
CA ASP A 86 -9.67 -14.40 -3.62
C ASP A 86 -9.13 -13.54 -2.46
N GLU A 87 -7.95 -12.95 -2.58
CA GLU A 87 -7.34 -12.13 -1.53
C GLU A 87 -7.00 -10.71 -2.03
N PRO A 88 -7.37 -9.65 -1.29
CA PRO A 88 -6.91 -8.30 -1.60
C PRO A 88 -5.38 -8.20 -1.47
N LYS A 89 -4.74 -7.52 -2.43
CA LYS A 89 -3.31 -7.17 -2.34
C LYS A 89 -3.13 -5.67 -2.34
N ILE A 90 -2.47 -5.19 -1.29
CA ILE A 90 -2.15 -3.79 -1.08
C ILE A 90 -0.78 -3.50 -1.68
N HIS A 91 -0.70 -2.42 -2.46
CA HIS A 91 0.56 -1.84 -2.90
C HIS A 91 0.65 -0.41 -2.41
N PHE A 92 1.45 -0.19 -1.37
CA PHE A 92 1.44 1.04 -0.59
C PHE A 92 2.81 1.72 -0.62
N HIS A 93 2.85 2.97 -1.07
CA HIS A 93 4.04 3.80 -1.07
C HIS A 93 3.83 4.97 -0.12
N CYS A 94 4.89 5.34 0.59
CA CYS A 94 4.83 6.37 1.61
C CYS A 94 6.11 7.21 1.63
N ALA A 95 5.94 8.47 2.01
CA ALA A 95 6.99 9.32 2.55
C ALA A 95 6.85 9.37 4.08
N PHE A 96 7.97 9.20 4.77
CA PHE A 96 8.09 9.20 6.23
C PHE A 96 8.97 10.38 6.64
N GLY A 97 8.37 11.39 7.27
CA GLY A 97 9.06 12.61 7.70
C GLY A 97 9.39 12.58 9.19
N LYS A 98 10.63 12.97 9.53
CA LYS A 98 11.07 13.17 10.92
C LYS A 98 12.14 14.25 10.95
N LYS A 99 11.80 15.41 11.54
CA LYS A 99 12.66 16.61 11.56
C LYS A 99 13.07 17.00 10.14
N ASP A 100 14.35 16.93 9.82
CA ASP A 100 14.99 17.23 8.54
C ASP A 100 15.18 15.98 7.64
N MET A 101 14.80 14.80 8.12
CA MET A 101 14.90 13.56 7.36
C MET A 101 13.58 13.17 6.68
N VAL A 102 13.69 12.68 5.46
CA VAL A 102 12.61 12.04 4.71
C VAL A 102 13.08 10.68 4.20
N LYS A 103 12.32 9.64 4.50
CA LYS A 103 12.48 8.30 3.90
C LYS A 103 11.30 8.05 2.97
N VAL A 104 11.54 7.53 1.77
CA VAL A 104 10.48 7.23 0.80
C VAL A 104 10.64 5.80 0.31
N GLY A 105 9.55 5.05 0.25
CA GLY A 105 9.59 3.68 -0.25
C GLY A 105 8.24 2.99 -0.26
N CYS A 106 8.26 1.74 -0.68
CA CYS A 106 7.11 0.84 -0.63
C CYS A 106 7.04 0.18 0.75
N LEU A 107 6.01 0.48 1.54
CA LEU A 107 5.79 -0.13 2.85
C LEU A 107 5.34 -1.58 2.70
N ARG A 108 6.04 -2.51 3.36
CA ARG A 108 5.79 -3.96 3.29
C ARG A 108 6.05 -4.63 4.63
N GLY A 109 5.27 -5.64 4.98
CA GLY A 109 5.45 -6.36 6.24
C GLY A 109 4.95 -5.52 7.42
N THR A 110 5.79 -5.27 8.41
CA THR A 110 5.40 -4.50 9.61
C THR A 110 4.98 -3.08 9.25
N SER A 111 3.85 -2.61 9.80
CA SER A 111 3.35 -1.25 9.60
C SER A 111 2.56 -0.67 10.78
N LYS A 112 3.22 -0.52 11.94
CA LYS A 112 2.54 -0.12 13.18
C LYS A 112 2.25 1.37 13.29
N THR A 113 0.98 1.70 13.45
CA THR A 113 0.49 3.05 13.73
C THR A 113 1.11 3.64 15.01
N PHE A 114 1.39 4.95 14.96
CA PHE A 114 1.73 5.78 16.10
C PHE A 114 0.63 6.82 16.29
N LEU A 115 -0.03 6.80 17.45
CA LEU A 115 -1.14 7.68 17.83
C LEU A 115 -2.39 7.53 16.94
N VAL A 116 -2.28 7.86 15.65
CA VAL A 116 -3.36 7.75 14.67
C VAL A 116 -2.83 7.68 13.25
N LEU A 117 -3.46 6.86 12.43
CA LEU A 117 -3.45 6.98 10.96
C LEU A 117 -4.88 7.15 10.46
N GLU A 118 -5.06 7.99 9.46
CA GLU A 118 -6.34 8.23 8.80
C GLU A 118 -6.23 7.77 7.35
N ALA A 119 -7.15 6.91 6.91
CA ALA A 119 -7.19 6.39 5.56
C ALA A 119 -8.50 6.75 4.86
N VAL A 120 -8.38 7.22 3.61
CA VAL A 120 -9.49 7.41 2.69
C VAL A 120 -9.31 6.45 1.53
N ILE A 121 -10.22 5.50 1.40
CA ILE A 121 -10.23 4.48 0.35
C ILE A 121 -11.33 4.83 -0.65
N ILE A 122 -10.99 4.93 -1.92
CA ILE A 122 -11.90 5.25 -3.02
C ILE A 122 -11.96 4.04 -3.95
N GLU A 123 -13.09 3.36 -3.95
CA GLU A 123 -13.35 2.20 -4.79
C GLU A 123 -13.42 2.60 -6.28
N ILE A 124 -12.95 1.69 -7.13
CA ILE A 124 -12.95 1.83 -8.59
C ILE A 124 -13.81 0.71 -9.17
N GLU A 125 -14.89 1.08 -9.85
CA GLU A 125 -15.82 0.15 -10.50
C GLU A 125 -15.64 0.15 -12.01
N GLY A 126 -16.06 -0.94 -12.67
CA GLY A 126 -16.09 -1.02 -14.14
C GLY A 126 -14.74 -1.34 -14.79
N ILE A 127 -13.79 -1.87 -14.02
CA ILE A 127 -12.49 -2.37 -14.52
C ILE A 127 -12.29 -3.84 -14.13
N ASP A 128 -11.57 -4.58 -14.96
CA ASP A 128 -11.02 -5.91 -14.65
C ASP A 128 -9.51 -5.77 -14.46
N ALA A 129 -9.11 -5.45 -13.22
CA ALA A 129 -7.73 -5.28 -12.84
C ALA A 129 -7.40 -6.18 -11.64
N ARG A 130 -6.36 -6.99 -11.79
CA ARG A 130 -5.96 -8.00 -10.79
C ARG A 130 -4.45 -8.13 -10.70
N ARG A 131 -3.97 -8.70 -9.60
CA ARG A 131 -2.56 -9.03 -9.40
C ARG A 131 -2.31 -10.45 -9.90
N GLU A 132 -1.38 -10.59 -10.84
CA GLU A 132 -0.92 -11.89 -11.33
C GLU A 132 0.60 -12.00 -11.19
N PHE A 133 1.10 -13.22 -11.01
CA PHE A 133 2.54 -13.47 -10.93
C PHE A 133 3.18 -13.26 -12.30
N ASP A 134 4.20 -12.42 -12.35
CA ASP A 134 5.00 -12.21 -13.54
C ASP A 134 6.33 -12.97 -13.41
N GLN A 135 6.55 -13.94 -14.30
CA GLN A 135 7.70 -14.84 -14.23
C GLN A 135 9.04 -14.12 -14.40
N ALA A 136 9.09 -13.06 -15.22
CA ALA A 136 10.31 -12.32 -15.49
C ALA A 136 10.77 -11.52 -14.26
N SER A 137 9.85 -10.83 -13.59
CA SER A 137 10.15 -10.03 -12.40
C SER A 137 10.10 -10.82 -11.10
N GLY A 138 9.41 -11.96 -11.05
CA GLY A 138 9.14 -12.68 -9.80
C GLY A 138 8.20 -11.93 -8.85
N LEU A 139 7.45 -10.94 -9.36
CA LEU A 139 6.56 -10.08 -8.57
C LEU A 139 5.09 -10.27 -8.98
N MET A 140 4.19 -9.88 -8.07
CA MET A 140 2.77 -9.76 -8.36
C MET A 140 2.47 -8.41 -9.03
N LEU A 141 2.38 -8.41 -10.36
CA LEU A 141 2.15 -7.20 -11.15
C LEU A 141 0.67 -6.98 -11.42
N LEU A 142 0.31 -5.72 -11.66
CA LEU A 142 -1.03 -5.36 -12.10
C LEU A 142 -1.24 -5.86 -13.53
N ARG A 143 -2.32 -6.61 -13.75
CA ARG A 143 -2.79 -7.09 -15.04
C ARG A 143 -4.16 -6.49 -15.34
N MET A 144 -4.29 -6.10 -16.60
CA MET A 144 -5.43 -5.43 -17.22
C MET A 144 -5.39 -5.65 -18.73
#